data_AF-A0A927QCA3-F1
#
_entry.id   AF-A0A927QCA3-F1
#
_cell.length_a   1.000
_cell.length_b   1.000
_cell.length_c   1.000
_cell.angle_alpha   90.00
_cell.angle_beta   90.00
_cell.angle_gamma   90.00
#
_symmetry.space_group_name_H-M   'P 1'
#
loop_
_entity.id
_entity.type
_entity.pdbx_description
1 polymer ?
#
loop_
_entity_poly.entity_id
_entity_poly.type
_entity_poly.pdbx_seq_one_letter_code
_entity_poly.pdbx_strand_id
1 'polypeptide(L)'
;MLVGCIAALLIAADAAASDPVVPVAAPVHVAPAVGSASEDDALPPLLIEWQTAHAEAVCAHLRGLAAADDARGLAVAALLSPMAMAPDGSSEELPRDVWLARAVTLGTGDPLVLWLQATRCSTDPACDQETVLAALKGLVGEDLDVRLLALSAAIGRGDASAAAAHLHAAVESDRVLDPFNGWTRLLYAELLAMQAPAPSPEVAGMAGELFDFGRPVTVADVAGVSALAVATAFVLPATAHLTRFCRADAQERRDDCLRVYARLAEGRSLMEASIAVVSGVELSGLQTDQADRHVWRERLRQNAWLRQHVPVVPGEVLPLDYFERFIEAGELAALGDRLAAAGLPRQAPDGWLPDDARLRRLIVKGRESEPEAARGD
;
A
#
# COMPACT_ATOMS: atom_id res chain seq x y z
N MET A 1 -0.82 -17.17 10.75
CA MET A 1 -0.08 -16.06 11.40
C MET A 1 0.74 -15.17 10.45
N LEU A 2 1.11 -15.55 9.22
CA LEU A 2 1.48 -14.54 8.20
C LEU A 2 0.27 -13.68 7.77
N VAL A 3 -0.92 -14.30 7.70
CA VAL A 3 -2.22 -13.58 7.71
C VAL A 3 -2.40 -12.74 8.96
N GLY A 4 -1.79 -13.14 10.09
CA GLY A 4 -1.80 -12.41 11.36
C GLY A 4 -0.78 -11.27 11.43
N CYS A 5 0.36 -11.36 10.76
CA CYS A 5 1.34 -10.28 10.61
C CYS A 5 0.90 -9.28 9.55
N ILE A 6 0.32 -9.72 8.43
CA ILE A 6 -0.33 -8.85 7.46
C ILE A 6 -1.57 -8.19 8.09
N ALA A 7 -2.38 -8.94 8.85
CA ALA A 7 -3.48 -8.35 9.62
C ALA A 7 -3.00 -7.44 10.75
N ALA A 8 -1.90 -7.73 11.46
CA ALA A 8 -1.35 -6.85 12.49
C ALA A 8 -0.70 -5.59 11.91
N LEU A 9 -0.08 -5.67 10.73
CA LEU A 9 0.39 -4.51 9.96
C LEU A 9 -0.78 -3.65 9.46
N LEU A 10 -1.90 -4.27 9.06
CA LEU A 10 -3.14 -3.57 8.70
C LEU A 10 -3.88 -2.99 9.91
N ILE A 11 -3.89 -3.68 11.06
CA ILE A 11 -4.48 -3.21 12.33
C ILE A 11 -3.65 -2.08 12.94
N ALA A 12 -2.32 -2.11 12.83
CA ALA A 12 -1.46 -1.00 13.26
C ALA A 12 -1.65 0.25 12.38
N ALA A 13 -1.94 0.08 11.08
CA ALA A 13 -2.36 1.17 10.21
C ALA A 13 -3.75 1.73 10.58
N ASP A 14 -4.65 0.88 11.08
CA ASP A 14 -5.98 1.27 11.57
C ASP A 14 -5.92 2.00 12.92
N ALA A 15 -5.02 1.59 13.82
CA ALA A 15 -4.80 2.24 15.11
C ALA A 15 -4.15 3.63 14.98
N ALA A 16 -3.27 3.83 13.98
CA ALA A 16 -2.71 5.15 13.67
C ALA A 16 -3.75 6.13 13.07
N ALA A 17 -4.88 5.61 12.57
CA ALA A 17 -5.98 6.40 12.02
C ALA A 17 -7.08 6.74 13.05
N SER A 18 -6.92 6.32 14.31
CA SER A 18 -7.99 6.31 15.31
C SER A 18 -7.67 7.21 16.51
N ASP A 19 -8.06 8.48 16.47
CA ASP A 19 -8.74 9.17 17.59
C ASP A 19 -9.35 10.53 17.17
N PRO A 20 -10.40 11.05 17.85
CA PRO A 20 -11.78 10.71 17.53
C PRO A 20 -12.60 11.90 17.00
N VAL A 21 -13.67 11.61 16.24
CA VAL A 21 -15.06 12.13 16.37
C VAL A 21 -15.84 11.90 15.06
N VAL A 22 -16.98 11.20 15.19
CA VAL A 22 -18.02 10.77 14.23
C VAL A 22 -17.78 9.41 13.51
N PRO A 23 -18.73 8.45 13.60
CA PRO A 23 -18.60 7.15 12.96
C PRO A 23 -18.78 7.28 11.45
N VAL A 24 -17.71 7.09 10.69
CA VAL A 24 -17.79 6.86 9.23
C VAL A 24 -18.05 5.37 9.01
N ALA A 25 -19.04 5.09 8.17
CA ALA A 25 -19.43 3.75 7.77
C ALA A 25 -18.23 2.93 7.26
N ALA A 26 -18.19 1.67 7.73
CA ALA A 26 -17.31 0.54 7.42
C ALA A 26 -16.18 0.73 6.37
N PRO A 27 -14.94 0.32 6.70
CA PRO A 27 -13.83 0.33 5.74
C PRO A 27 -14.15 -0.54 4.52
N VAL A 28 -13.67 -0.08 3.35
CA VAL A 28 -13.67 -0.85 2.11
C VAL A 28 -12.82 -2.10 2.34
N HIS A 29 -13.45 -3.27 2.36
CA HIS A 29 -12.76 -4.56 2.51
C HIS A 29 -11.70 -4.75 1.41
N VAL A 30 -10.44 -4.51 1.78
CA VAL A 30 -9.23 -5.11 1.16
C VAL A 30 -8.60 -6.07 2.18
N ALA A 31 -9.45 -6.72 2.98
CA ALA A 31 -9.08 -7.91 3.71
C ALA A 31 -9.66 -9.09 2.93
N PRO A 32 -8.93 -10.20 2.67
CA PRO A 32 -9.64 -11.47 2.64
C PRO A 32 -10.43 -11.52 3.93
N ALA A 33 -11.70 -11.93 3.88
CA ALA A 33 -12.54 -12.05 5.06
C ALA A 33 -11.72 -12.75 6.15
N VAL A 34 -11.30 -11.99 7.17
CA VAL A 34 -10.75 -12.56 8.39
C VAL A 34 -11.98 -13.11 9.06
N GLY A 35 -12.33 -14.35 8.69
CA GLY A 35 -13.15 -15.18 9.56
C GLY A 35 -12.49 -15.07 10.93
N SER A 36 -13.30 -14.76 11.94
CA SER A 36 -12.88 -14.88 13.33
C SER A 36 -12.17 -16.22 13.47
N ALA A 37 -10.84 -16.19 13.64
CA ALA A 37 -10.05 -17.38 13.82
C ALA A 37 -10.68 -18.15 14.97
N SER A 38 -11.28 -19.29 14.64
CA SER A 38 -11.79 -20.19 15.65
C SER A 38 -10.58 -20.75 16.40
N GLU A 39 -10.75 -21.14 17.68
CA GLU A 39 -9.68 -21.80 18.44
C GLU A 39 -9.17 -23.10 17.77
N ASP A 40 -9.82 -23.58 16.69
CA ASP A 40 -9.43 -24.74 15.88
C ASP A 40 -8.46 -24.43 14.72
N ASP A 41 -8.12 -23.17 14.43
CA ASP A 41 -7.22 -22.79 13.31
C ASP A 41 -5.74 -22.68 13.72
N ALA A 42 -5.23 -23.65 14.48
CA ALA A 42 -3.81 -23.70 14.82
C ALA A 42 -2.98 -23.95 13.55
N LEU A 43 -1.90 -23.17 13.35
CA LEU A 43 -0.98 -23.42 12.24
C LEU A 43 -0.35 -24.82 12.36
N PRO A 44 -0.11 -25.51 11.23
CA PRO A 44 0.62 -26.78 11.25
C PRO A 44 1.98 -26.67 11.96
N PRO A 45 2.38 -27.64 12.80
CA PRO A 45 3.64 -27.56 13.55
C PRO A 45 4.88 -27.32 12.68
N LEU A 46 4.93 -27.94 11.49
CA LEU A 46 6.02 -27.74 10.53
C LEU A 46 6.11 -26.30 10.02
N LEU A 47 4.96 -25.62 9.86
CA LEU A 47 4.92 -24.22 9.46
C LEU A 47 5.37 -23.30 10.60
N ILE A 48 5.04 -23.64 11.85
CA ILE A 48 5.51 -22.93 13.05
C ILE A 48 7.03 -23.06 13.20
N GLU A 49 7.58 -24.27 13.05
CA GLU A 49 9.01 -24.53 13.12
C GLU A 49 9.78 -23.72 12.08
N TRP A 50 9.33 -23.76 10.82
CA TRP A 50 9.94 -22.96 9.76
C TRP A 50 9.82 -21.44 10.00
N GLN A 51 8.65 -20.95 10.45
CA GLN A 51 8.47 -19.53 10.77
C GLN A 51 9.39 -19.06 11.91
N THR A 52 9.62 -19.92 12.91
CA THR A 52 10.52 -19.64 14.02
C THR A 52 11.97 -19.51 13.51
N ALA A 53 12.43 -20.49 12.74
CA ALA A 53 13.77 -20.46 12.14
C ALA A 53 13.95 -19.28 11.15
N HIS A 54 12.88 -18.92 10.43
CA HIS A 54 12.87 -17.75 9.56
C HIS A 54 12.97 -16.44 10.37
N ALA A 55 12.22 -16.29 11.46
CA ALA A 55 12.28 -15.12 12.33
C ALA A 55 13.67 -14.94 12.97
N GLU A 56 14.33 -16.03 13.37
CA GLU A 56 15.72 -16.01 13.85
C GLU A 56 16.70 -15.54 12.76
N ALA A 57 16.55 -16.05 11.53
CA ALA A 57 17.36 -15.62 10.38
C ALA A 57 17.15 -14.14 10.05
N VAL A 58 15.91 -13.65 10.10
CA VAL A 58 15.58 -12.23 9.98
C VAL A 58 16.31 -11.45 11.06
N CYS A 59 16.15 -11.82 12.34
CA CYS A 59 16.82 -11.14 13.46
C CYS A 59 18.35 -11.02 13.26
N ALA A 60 19.00 -12.11 12.84
CA ALA A 60 20.44 -12.11 12.53
C ALA A 60 20.79 -11.19 11.35
N HIS A 61 20.01 -11.20 10.28
CA HIS A 61 20.20 -10.33 9.11
C HIS A 61 20.06 -8.85 9.47
N LEU A 62 19.01 -8.49 10.21
CA LEU A 62 18.75 -7.09 10.61
C LEU A 62 19.88 -6.54 11.50
N ARG A 63 20.47 -7.36 12.37
CA ARG A 63 21.69 -6.99 13.10
C ARG A 63 22.86 -6.73 12.19
N GLY A 64 23.06 -7.59 11.18
CA GLY A 64 24.09 -7.42 10.16
C GLY A 64 23.94 -6.10 9.42
N LEU A 65 22.73 -5.79 8.96
CA LEU A 65 22.41 -4.51 8.32
C LEU A 65 22.66 -3.31 9.23
N ALA A 66 22.19 -3.38 10.49
CA ALA A 66 22.41 -2.30 11.43
C ALA A 66 23.89 -2.10 11.78
N ALA A 67 24.68 -3.18 11.83
CA ALA A 67 26.11 -3.11 12.11
C ALA A 67 26.93 -2.47 10.96
N ALA A 68 26.40 -2.46 9.74
CA ALA A 68 27.02 -1.75 8.61
C ALA A 68 26.99 -0.21 8.79
N ASP A 69 26.12 0.31 9.67
CA ASP A 69 25.96 1.73 10.01
C ASP A 69 25.79 2.64 8.78
N ASP A 70 25.03 2.19 7.78
CA ASP A 70 24.60 3.01 6.65
C ASP A 70 23.09 3.34 6.74
N ALA A 71 22.70 4.46 6.13
CA ALA A 71 21.34 4.99 6.28
C ALA A 71 20.24 4.03 5.77
N ARG A 72 20.47 3.33 4.65
CA ARG A 72 19.48 2.44 4.05
C ARG A 72 19.42 1.12 4.82
N GLY A 73 20.56 0.54 5.17
CA GLY A 73 20.65 -0.69 5.96
C GLY A 73 19.94 -0.54 7.32
N LEU A 74 20.17 0.57 8.02
CA LEU A 74 19.48 0.88 9.28
C LEU A 74 17.98 1.10 9.10
N ALA A 75 17.55 1.81 8.05
CA ALA A 75 16.14 1.99 7.76
C ALA A 75 15.46 0.64 7.48
N VAL A 76 16.05 -0.19 6.62
CA VAL A 76 15.56 -1.55 6.35
C VAL A 76 15.52 -2.40 7.61
N ALA A 77 16.58 -2.39 8.42
CA ALA A 77 16.66 -3.12 9.68
C ALA A 77 15.47 -2.79 10.59
N ALA A 78 15.11 -1.52 10.68
CA ALA A 78 14.00 -1.07 11.50
C ALA A 78 12.60 -1.29 10.88
N LEU A 79 12.49 -1.26 9.54
CA LEU A 79 11.22 -1.52 8.85
C LEU A 79 10.85 -3.01 8.87
N LEU A 80 11.85 -3.89 8.77
CA LEU A 80 11.67 -5.35 8.82
C LEU A 80 11.66 -5.93 10.23
N SER A 81 11.97 -5.14 11.27
CA SER A 81 12.03 -5.65 12.66
C SER A 81 10.77 -6.39 13.14
N PRO A 82 9.53 -6.04 12.73
CA PRO A 82 8.35 -6.82 13.10
C PRO A 82 8.36 -8.26 12.55
N MET A 83 9.12 -8.54 11.49
CA MET A 83 9.26 -9.90 10.94
C MET A 83 10.18 -10.80 11.76
N ALA A 84 10.92 -10.25 12.72
CA ALA A 84 11.74 -11.03 13.66
C ALA A 84 10.92 -11.63 14.81
N MET A 85 9.59 -11.45 14.81
CA MET A 85 8.70 -12.03 15.81
C MET A 85 8.40 -13.51 15.50
N ALA A 86 8.55 -14.37 16.50
CA ALA A 86 8.19 -15.77 16.41
C ALA A 86 6.66 -15.98 16.48
N PRO A 87 6.14 -17.14 16.03
CA PRO A 87 4.69 -17.40 16.00
C PRO A 87 4.01 -17.47 17.38
N ASP A 88 4.75 -17.70 18.45
CA ASP A 88 4.23 -17.64 19.82
C ASP A 88 4.17 -16.20 20.37
N GLY A 89 4.52 -15.20 19.54
CA GLY A 89 4.61 -13.80 19.92
C GLY A 89 5.90 -13.45 20.67
N SER A 90 6.76 -14.43 20.95
CA SER A 90 8.09 -14.14 21.50
C SER A 90 8.92 -13.41 20.44
N SER A 91 9.67 -12.41 20.88
CA SER A 91 10.59 -11.70 20.02
C SER A 91 11.74 -11.19 20.85
N GLU A 92 12.92 -11.16 20.23
CA GLU A 92 14.00 -10.37 20.77
C GLU A 92 13.70 -8.89 20.52
N GLU A 93 13.86 -8.06 21.55
CA GLU A 93 13.65 -6.62 21.41
C GLU A 93 14.77 -6.02 20.54
N LEU A 94 14.45 -5.74 19.27
CA LEU A 94 15.34 -5.05 18.36
C LEU A 94 15.25 -3.54 18.61
N PRO A 95 16.38 -2.79 18.60
CA PRO A 95 16.40 -1.35 18.90
C PRO A 95 15.93 -0.51 17.70
N ARG A 96 14.72 -0.78 17.23
CA ARG A 96 14.09 -0.23 16.03
C ARG A 96 14.17 1.29 15.96
N ASP A 97 13.75 1.97 17.02
CA ASP A 97 13.71 3.44 17.03
C ASP A 97 15.13 4.05 17.04
N VAL A 98 16.11 3.37 17.64
CA VAL A 98 17.52 3.77 17.60
C VAL A 98 18.07 3.65 16.18
N TRP A 99 17.79 2.54 15.49
CA TRP A 99 18.20 2.34 14.11
C TRP A 99 17.58 3.39 13.18
N LEU A 100 16.30 3.72 13.35
CA LEU A 100 15.66 4.78 12.56
C LEU A 100 16.23 6.16 12.83
N ALA A 101 16.41 6.53 14.09
CA ALA A 101 17.02 7.82 14.44
C ALA A 101 18.43 7.95 13.84
N ARG A 102 19.19 6.84 13.85
CA ARG A 102 20.52 6.78 13.24
C ARG A 102 20.44 6.83 11.70
N ALA A 103 19.51 6.10 11.08
CA ALA A 103 19.27 6.13 9.64
C ALA A 103 18.98 7.56 9.16
N VAL A 104 18.11 8.28 9.86
CA VAL A 104 17.78 9.69 9.60
C VAL A 104 19.01 10.59 9.71
N THR A 105 19.83 10.39 10.75
CA THR A 105 21.04 11.18 10.96
C THR A 105 22.05 11.00 9.82
N LEU A 106 22.16 9.79 9.27
CA LEU A 106 23.08 9.46 8.18
C LEU A 106 22.50 9.75 6.78
N GLY A 107 21.17 9.70 6.65
CA GLY A 107 20.44 9.71 5.39
C GLY A 107 19.95 11.07 4.94
N THR A 108 20.58 12.18 5.36
CA THR A 108 20.13 13.54 5.02
C THR A 108 20.16 13.86 3.52
N GLY A 109 20.88 13.06 2.72
CA GLY A 109 20.93 13.15 1.26
C GLY A 109 20.17 12.02 0.54
N ASP A 110 19.45 11.17 1.27
CA ASP A 110 18.69 10.06 0.69
C ASP A 110 17.18 10.38 0.67
N PRO A 111 16.55 10.45 -0.52
CA PRO A 111 15.15 10.84 -0.62
C PRO A 111 14.19 9.82 -0.01
N LEU A 112 14.52 8.52 0.01
CA LEU A 112 13.65 7.52 0.64
C LEU A 112 13.71 7.63 2.16
N VAL A 113 14.91 7.82 2.73
CA VAL A 113 15.07 8.01 4.18
C VAL A 113 14.38 9.30 4.66
N LEU A 114 14.54 10.41 3.94
CA LEU A 114 13.84 11.65 4.27
C LEU A 114 12.33 11.53 4.11
N TRP A 115 11.85 10.78 3.10
CA TRP A 115 10.43 10.47 2.97
C TRP A 115 9.93 9.69 4.21
N LEU A 116 10.68 8.68 4.65
CA LEU A 116 10.33 7.86 5.82
C LEU A 116 10.31 8.70 7.10
N GLN A 117 11.24 9.62 7.24
CA GLN A 117 11.22 10.57 8.35
C GLN A 117 9.96 11.43 8.29
N ALA A 118 9.68 12.07 7.14
CA ALA A 118 8.57 12.99 6.97
C ALA A 118 7.19 12.37 7.26
N THR A 119 7.01 11.07 6.96
CA THR A 119 5.78 10.34 7.28
C THR A 119 5.62 9.97 8.74
N ARG A 120 6.74 9.75 9.45
CA ARG A 120 6.73 9.51 10.89
C ARG A 120 6.56 10.76 11.74
N CYS A 121 6.82 11.95 11.18
CA CYS A 121 6.71 13.20 11.95
C CYS A 121 5.29 13.49 12.48
N SER A 122 4.25 12.84 11.94
CA SER A 122 2.89 12.94 12.48
C SER A 122 2.75 12.31 13.88
N THR A 123 3.61 11.36 14.23
CA THR A 123 3.60 10.65 15.52
C THR A 123 4.80 10.98 16.42
N ASP A 124 5.76 11.78 15.93
CA ASP A 124 6.91 12.25 16.69
C ASP A 124 6.86 13.78 16.87
N PRO A 125 6.49 14.30 18.05
CA PRO A 125 6.41 15.73 18.30
C PRO A 125 7.78 16.44 18.28
N ALA A 126 8.88 15.70 18.35
CA ALA A 126 10.22 16.27 18.22
C ALA A 126 10.64 16.45 16.75
N CYS A 127 9.91 15.86 15.80
CA CYS A 127 10.21 16.03 14.39
C CYS A 127 9.75 17.42 13.88
N ASP A 128 10.71 18.20 13.39
CA ASP A 128 10.43 19.36 12.55
C ASP A 128 10.06 18.93 11.12
N GLN A 129 8.77 18.64 10.92
CA GLN A 129 8.25 18.15 9.64
C GLN A 129 8.48 19.14 8.49
N GLU A 130 8.47 20.45 8.74
CA GLU A 130 8.67 21.47 7.70
C GLU A 130 10.12 21.45 7.20
N THR A 131 11.09 21.34 8.11
CA THR A 131 12.51 21.20 7.74
C THR A 131 12.76 19.92 6.94
N VAL A 132 12.17 18.79 7.33
CA VAL A 132 12.34 17.52 6.58
C VAL A 132 11.71 17.61 5.19
N LEU A 133 10.50 18.16 5.07
CA LEU A 133 9.85 18.37 3.78
C LEU A 133 10.63 19.33 2.88
N ALA A 134 11.21 20.39 3.44
CA ALA A 134 12.06 21.32 2.69
C ALA A 134 13.33 20.64 2.18
N ALA A 135 13.98 19.81 3.00
CA ALA A 135 15.14 19.02 2.60
C ALA A 135 14.79 18.02 1.48
N LEU A 136 13.70 17.27 1.65
CA LEU A 136 13.22 16.31 0.65
C LEU A 136 12.90 17.01 -0.68
N LYS A 137 12.16 18.11 -0.63
CA LYS A 137 11.87 18.95 -1.81
C LYS A 137 13.15 19.47 -2.47
N GLY A 138 14.17 19.82 -1.70
CA GLY A 138 15.48 20.24 -2.23
C GLY A 138 16.19 19.15 -3.02
N LEU A 139 15.99 17.87 -2.67
CA LEU A 139 16.60 16.73 -3.37
C LEU A 139 15.83 16.32 -4.64
N VAL A 140 14.51 16.22 -4.56
CA VAL A 140 13.70 15.63 -5.65
C VAL A 140 13.00 16.68 -6.53
N GLY A 141 12.93 17.93 -6.05
CA GLY A 141 12.30 19.05 -6.73
C GLY A 141 10.78 19.11 -6.52
N GLU A 142 10.09 19.60 -7.54
CA GLU A 142 8.63 19.71 -7.58
C GLU A 142 7.98 18.36 -7.90
N ASP A 143 7.99 17.47 -6.91
CA ASP A 143 7.54 16.09 -7.02
C ASP A 143 6.14 15.87 -6.43
N LEU A 144 5.31 15.09 -7.14
CA LEU A 144 3.93 14.80 -6.76
C LEU A 144 3.83 14.22 -5.34
N ASP A 145 4.63 13.21 -5.00
CA ASP A 145 4.53 12.50 -3.73
C ASP A 145 4.93 13.41 -2.56
N VAL A 146 5.92 14.28 -2.78
CA VAL A 146 6.33 15.29 -1.80
C VAL A 146 5.23 16.33 -1.59
N ARG A 147 4.53 16.74 -2.66
CA ARG A 147 3.39 17.66 -2.54
C ARG A 147 2.22 17.02 -1.81
N LEU A 148 1.91 15.75 -2.06
CA LEU A 148 0.88 15.02 -1.33
C LEU A 148 1.23 14.82 0.15
N LEU A 149 2.51 14.60 0.46
CA LEU A 149 2.95 14.50 1.84
C LEU A 149 2.87 15.86 2.56
N ALA A 150 3.26 16.96 1.90
CA ALA A 150 3.12 18.31 2.44
C ALA A 150 1.64 18.71 2.64
N LEU A 151 0.76 18.29 1.72
CA LEU A 151 -0.70 18.41 1.88
C LEU A 151 -1.17 17.68 3.15
N SER A 152 -0.74 16.43 3.34
CA SER A 152 -1.10 15.64 4.53
C SER A 152 -0.61 16.30 5.82
N ALA A 153 0.61 16.85 5.81
CA ALA A 153 1.17 17.59 6.93
C ALA A 153 0.35 18.85 7.27
N ALA A 154 -0.05 19.63 6.25
CA ALA A 154 -0.89 20.81 6.43
C ALA A 154 -2.27 20.47 6.99
N ILE A 155 -2.90 19.38 6.52
CA ILE A 155 -4.16 18.86 7.07
C ILE A 155 -4.00 18.50 8.55
N GLY A 156 -2.91 17.80 8.92
CA GLY A 156 -2.63 17.44 10.31
C GLY A 156 -2.53 18.65 11.25
N ARG A 157 -2.05 19.80 10.73
CA ARG A 157 -1.99 21.08 11.47
C ARG A 157 -3.28 21.89 11.42
N GLY A 158 -4.29 21.44 10.69
CA GLY A 158 -5.53 22.19 10.47
C GLY A 158 -5.39 23.39 9.52
N ASP A 159 -4.30 23.47 8.74
CA ASP A 159 -4.06 24.55 7.79
C ASP A 159 -4.67 24.20 6.42
N ALA A 160 -5.95 24.50 6.26
CA ALA A 160 -6.68 24.25 5.03
C ALA A 160 -6.14 25.05 3.83
N SER A 161 -5.57 26.24 4.06
CA SER A 161 -5.04 27.09 2.99
C SER A 161 -3.74 26.52 2.43
N ALA A 162 -2.82 26.12 3.32
CA ALA A 162 -1.59 25.45 2.89
C ALA A 162 -1.89 24.09 2.23
N ALA A 163 -2.87 23.33 2.75
CA ALA A 163 -3.29 22.07 2.14
C ALA A 163 -3.83 22.27 0.71
N ALA A 164 -4.64 23.31 0.47
CA ALA A 164 -5.14 23.65 -0.86
C ALA A 164 -4.01 24.10 -1.80
N ALA A 165 -3.05 24.89 -1.31
CA ALA A 165 -1.89 25.29 -2.09
C ALA A 165 -1.00 24.10 -2.48
N HIS A 166 -0.83 23.12 -1.58
CA HIS A 166 -0.10 21.89 -1.88
C HIS A 166 -0.85 20.98 -2.85
N LEU A 167 -2.18 20.90 -2.76
CA LEU A 167 -3.01 20.21 -3.74
C LEU A 167 -2.83 20.82 -5.14
N HIS A 168 -2.91 22.15 -5.25
CA HIS A 168 -2.71 22.84 -6.51
C HIS A 168 -1.30 22.60 -7.08
N ALA A 169 -0.27 22.70 -6.26
CA ALA A 169 1.10 22.43 -6.69
C ALA A 169 1.33 20.95 -7.10
N ALA A 170 0.62 20.01 -6.47
CA ALA A 170 0.66 18.60 -6.85
C ALA A 170 0.17 18.38 -8.29
N VAL A 171 -0.83 19.15 -8.72
CA VAL A 171 -1.37 19.12 -10.08
C VAL A 171 -0.37 19.58 -11.14
N GLU A 172 0.54 20.49 -10.76
CA GLU A 172 1.59 21.02 -11.64
C GLU A 172 2.87 20.16 -11.65
N SER A 173 2.95 19.15 -10.78
CA SER A 173 4.14 18.32 -10.64
C SER A 173 4.29 17.34 -11.80
N ASP A 174 5.44 17.39 -12.48
CA ASP A 174 5.78 16.50 -13.59
C ASP A 174 6.52 15.22 -13.13
N ARG A 175 7.09 15.25 -11.92
CA ARG A 175 7.86 14.16 -11.30
C ARG A 175 7.05 13.34 -10.29
N VAL A 176 7.47 12.09 -10.13
CA VAL A 176 6.95 11.14 -9.14
C VAL A 176 8.15 10.41 -8.54
N LEU A 177 8.28 10.45 -7.21
CA LEU A 177 9.35 9.79 -6.46
C LEU A 177 9.10 8.29 -6.37
N ASP A 178 7.82 7.88 -6.26
CA ASP A 178 7.37 6.50 -6.13
C ASP A 178 8.01 5.80 -4.92
N PRO A 179 7.79 6.31 -3.70
CA PRO A 179 8.35 5.75 -2.47
C PRO A 179 7.92 4.30 -2.25
N PHE A 180 6.73 3.92 -2.72
CA PHE A 180 6.22 2.56 -2.64
C PHE A 180 7.11 1.56 -3.38
N ASN A 181 7.35 1.75 -4.68
CA ASN A 181 8.25 0.86 -5.41
C ASN A 181 9.71 1.01 -4.97
N GLY A 182 10.12 2.22 -4.56
CA GLY A 182 11.45 2.47 -3.99
C GLY A 182 11.74 1.58 -2.77
N TRP A 183 10.84 1.60 -1.78
CA TRP A 183 10.94 0.75 -0.59
C TRP A 183 10.74 -0.73 -0.91
N THR A 184 9.76 -1.09 -1.74
CA THR A 184 9.53 -2.48 -2.13
C THR A 184 10.79 -3.10 -2.75
N ARG A 185 11.44 -2.38 -3.67
CA ARG A 185 12.70 -2.83 -4.31
C ARG A 185 13.81 -3.07 -3.30
N LEU A 186 14.01 -2.12 -2.38
CA LEU A 186 15.07 -2.19 -1.38
C LEU A 186 14.83 -3.33 -0.39
N LEU A 187 13.61 -3.43 0.16
CA LEU A 187 13.22 -4.49 1.10
C LEU A 187 13.32 -5.88 0.45
N TYR A 188 12.88 -6.00 -0.80
CA TYR A 188 12.95 -7.25 -1.55
C TYR A 188 14.39 -7.74 -1.76
N ALA A 189 15.28 -6.84 -2.18
CA ALA A 189 16.69 -7.16 -2.37
C ALA A 189 17.35 -7.65 -1.07
N GLU A 190 17.04 -7.01 0.06
CA GLU A 190 17.57 -7.40 1.37
C GLU A 190 17.04 -8.73 1.86
N LEU A 191 15.75 -9.00 1.65
CA LEU A 191 15.15 -10.28 2.01
C LEU A 191 15.66 -11.44 1.13
N LEU A 192 16.04 -11.18 -0.12
CA LEU A 192 16.71 -12.16 -0.98
C LEU A 192 18.17 -12.40 -0.59
N ALA A 193 18.87 -11.38 -0.08
CA ALA A 193 20.25 -11.49 0.38
C ALA A 193 20.37 -12.21 1.75
N MET A 194 19.28 -12.27 2.51
CA MET A 194 19.22 -12.95 3.79
C MET A 194 19.48 -14.46 3.65
N GLN A 195 20.33 -14.99 4.55
CA GLN A 195 20.54 -16.43 4.71
C GLN A 195 19.42 -17.05 5.55
N ALA A 196 18.25 -17.22 4.95
CA ALA A 196 17.10 -17.87 5.59
C ALA A 196 16.97 -19.35 5.19
N PRO A 197 16.41 -20.20 6.07
CA PRO A 197 16.09 -21.57 5.70
C PRO A 197 15.04 -21.58 4.59
N ALA A 198 15.37 -22.26 3.48
CA ALA A 198 14.39 -22.54 2.45
C ALA A 198 13.26 -23.40 3.04
N PRO A 199 11.99 -23.11 2.70
CA PRO A 199 10.89 -23.96 3.14
C PRO A 199 11.07 -25.38 2.60
N SER A 200 10.78 -26.38 3.42
CA SER A 200 10.69 -27.77 2.93
C SER A 200 9.56 -27.88 1.89
N PRO A 201 9.53 -28.89 1.01
CA PRO A 201 8.46 -29.03 0.02
C PRO A 201 7.04 -29.01 0.62
N GLU A 202 6.87 -29.59 1.81
CA GLU A 202 5.60 -29.59 2.53
C GLU A 202 5.23 -28.20 3.05
N VAL A 203 6.18 -27.50 3.69
CA VAL A 203 5.98 -26.11 4.14
C VAL A 203 5.72 -25.18 2.96
N ALA A 204 6.45 -25.37 1.87
CA ALA A 204 6.28 -24.62 0.65
C ALA A 204 4.88 -24.81 0.05
N GLY A 205 4.38 -26.06 0.05
CA GLY A 205 3.00 -26.38 -0.36
C GLY A 205 1.95 -25.71 0.53
N MET A 206 2.06 -25.87 1.85
CA MET A 206 1.12 -25.27 2.81
C MET A 206 1.09 -23.74 2.72
N ALA A 207 2.25 -23.10 2.62
CA ALA A 207 2.33 -21.66 2.43
C ALA A 207 1.81 -21.24 1.05
N GLY A 208 2.05 -22.03 0.01
CA GLY A 208 1.53 -21.80 -1.34
C GLY A 208 0.01 -21.79 -1.40
N GLU A 209 -0.63 -22.71 -0.66
CA GLU A 209 -2.09 -22.72 -0.47
C GLU A 209 -2.57 -21.53 0.37
N LEU A 210 -1.85 -21.19 1.44
CA LEU A 210 -2.20 -20.06 2.31
C LEU A 210 -2.18 -18.71 1.58
N PHE A 211 -1.24 -18.52 0.64
CA PHE A 211 -1.15 -17.31 -0.20
C PHE A 211 -1.87 -17.44 -1.55
N ASP A 212 -2.51 -18.58 -1.80
CA ASP A 212 -3.24 -18.88 -3.04
C ASP A 212 -2.38 -18.69 -4.31
N PHE A 213 -1.13 -19.16 -4.29
CA PHE A 213 -0.22 -19.06 -5.44
C PHE A 213 -0.45 -20.13 -6.51
N GLY A 214 -1.28 -21.13 -6.23
CA GLY A 214 -1.47 -22.30 -7.09
C GLY A 214 -0.24 -23.19 -7.24
N ARG A 215 0.82 -22.94 -6.46
CA ARG A 215 2.06 -23.73 -6.41
C ARG A 215 2.75 -23.59 -5.05
N PRO A 216 3.72 -24.47 -4.72
CA PRO A 216 4.59 -24.27 -3.58
C PRO A 216 5.31 -22.91 -3.64
N VAL A 217 5.41 -22.22 -2.50
CA VAL A 217 6.16 -20.96 -2.40
C VAL A 217 7.66 -21.19 -2.52
N THR A 218 8.34 -20.19 -3.07
CA THR A 218 9.79 -20.07 -3.07
C THR A 218 10.24 -19.01 -2.05
N VAL A 219 11.55 -18.95 -1.77
CA VAL A 219 12.14 -17.86 -0.97
C VAL A 219 11.84 -16.49 -1.59
N ALA A 220 11.88 -16.40 -2.93
CA ALA A 220 11.57 -15.18 -3.64
C ALA A 220 10.12 -14.73 -3.45
N ASP A 221 9.16 -15.65 -3.35
CA ASP A 221 7.78 -15.25 -3.10
C ASP A 221 7.57 -14.75 -1.68
N VAL A 222 8.18 -15.41 -0.69
CA VAL A 222 8.13 -14.98 0.72
C VAL A 222 8.75 -13.59 0.87
N ALA A 223 9.90 -13.35 0.23
CA ALA A 223 10.54 -12.04 0.18
C ALA A 223 9.64 -10.99 -0.48
N GLY A 224 9.00 -11.34 -1.61
CA GLY A 224 8.15 -10.44 -2.38
C GLY A 224 6.91 -9.99 -1.60
N VAL A 225 6.16 -10.95 -1.02
CA VAL A 225 4.99 -10.67 -0.19
C VAL A 225 5.37 -9.82 1.02
N SER A 226 6.48 -10.15 1.67
CA SER A 226 6.92 -9.44 2.88
C SER A 226 7.36 -8.00 2.57
N ALA A 227 8.15 -7.81 1.51
CA ALA A 227 8.56 -6.48 1.05
C ALA A 227 7.36 -5.61 0.70
N LEU A 228 6.38 -6.17 -0.03
CA LEU A 228 5.15 -5.49 -0.39
C LEU A 228 4.31 -5.10 0.83
N ALA A 229 4.11 -6.03 1.78
CA ALA A 229 3.35 -5.79 3.00
C ALA A 229 3.97 -4.68 3.84
N VAL A 230 5.29 -4.71 4.01
CA VAL A 230 6.02 -3.68 4.77
C VAL A 230 5.96 -2.33 4.03
N ALA A 231 6.25 -2.28 2.73
CA ALA A 231 6.21 -1.03 1.96
C ALA A 231 4.82 -0.36 1.98
N THR A 232 3.75 -1.17 1.88
CA THR A 232 2.36 -0.69 1.90
C THR A 232 2.03 0.06 3.20
N ALA A 233 2.49 -0.44 4.35
CA ALA A 233 2.18 0.13 5.65
C ALA A 233 2.65 1.58 5.82
N PHE A 234 3.71 1.98 5.10
CA PHE A 234 4.26 3.32 5.22
C PHE A 234 3.65 4.30 4.23
N VAL A 235 3.30 3.89 3.01
CA VAL A 235 2.84 4.80 1.93
C VAL A 235 1.36 5.21 2.06
N LEU A 236 0.52 4.38 2.66
CA LEU A 236 -0.93 4.58 2.76
C LEU A 236 -1.43 5.90 3.39
N PRO A 237 -0.81 6.46 4.45
CA PRO A 237 -1.37 7.63 5.13
C PRO A 237 -1.58 8.85 4.22
N ALA A 238 -0.67 9.12 3.28
CA ALA A 238 -0.75 10.28 2.41
C ALA A 238 -1.99 10.25 1.48
N THR A 239 -2.35 9.07 0.96
CA THR A 239 -3.52 8.93 0.08
C THR A 239 -4.85 9.02 0.85
N ALA A 240 -4.90 8.51 2.08
CA ALA A 240 -6.09 8.62 2.93
C ALA A 240 -6.45 10.08 3.27
N HIS A 241 -5.44 10.92 3.56
CA HIS A 241 -5.65 12.34 3.83
C HIS A 241 -6.15 13.11 2.59
N LEU A 242 -5.63 12.79 1.40
CA LEU A 242 -6.11 13.35 0.13
C LEU A 242 -7.61 13.06 -0.07
N THR A 243 -8.04 11.79 0.10
CA THR A 243 -9.46 11.42 -0.07
C THR A 243 -10.38 12.19 0.86
N ARG A 244 -10.01 12.32 2.13
CA ARG A 244 -10.81 13.08 3.10
C ARG A 244 -10.89 14.56 2.72
N PHE A 245 -9.76 15.16 2.34
CA PHE A 245 -9.67 16.58 1.97
C PHE A 245 -10.50 16.90 0.73
N CYS A 246 -10.42 16.07 -0.30
CA CYS A 246 -11.17 16.24 -1.54
C CYS A 246 -12.68 16.08 -1.38
N ARG A 247 -13.15 15.33 -0.37
CA ARG A 247 -14.58 15.16 -0.07
C ARG A 247 -15.16 16.31 0.74
N ALA A 248 -14.40 16.88 1.67
CA ALA A 248 -14.89 17.90 2.59
C ALA A 248 -15.37 19.19 1.89
N ASP A 249 -14.74 19.55 0.77
CA ASP A 249 -15.06 20.76 0.00
C ASP A 249 -15.02 20.51 -1.51
N ALA A 250 -15.77 19.48 -1.91
CA ALA A 250 -15.77 18.90 -3.25
C ALA A 250 -16.22 19.85 -4.38
N GLN A 251 -16.66 21.08 -4.07
CA GLN A 251 -16.99 22.08 -5.09
C GLN A 251 -15.79 22.96 -5.45
N GLU A 252 -15.05 23.47 -4.46
CA GLU A 252 -13.95 24.42 -4.68
C GLU A 252 -12.70 23.74 -5.25
N ARG A 253 -12.38 22.54 -4.76
CA ARG A 253 -11.11 21.84 -5.05
C ARG A 253 -11.26 20.69 -6.04
N ARG A 254 -12.42 20.60 -6.68
CA ARG A 254 -12.82 19.46 -7.51
C ARG A 254 -11.81 19.14 -8.60
N ASP A 255 -11.48 20.15 -9.40
CA ASP A 255 -10.70 19.95 -10.62
C ASP A 255 -9.27 19.52 -10.27
N ASP A 256 -8.67 20.13 -9.24
CA ASP A 256 -7.36 19.74 -8.75
C ASP A 256 -7.37 18.31 -8.19
N CYS A 257 -8.38 17.96 -7.40
CA CYS A 257 -8.56 16.59 -6.90
C CYS A 257 -8.72 15.58 -8.05
N LEU A 258 -9.55 15.85 -9.06
CA LEU A 258 -9.72 14.97 -10.22
C LEU A 258 -8.41 14.83 -11.00
N ARG A 259 -7.63 15.90 -11.17
CA ARG A 259 -6.34 15.85 -11.86
C ARG A 259 -5.30 15.03 -11.08
N VAL A 260 -5.22 15.19 -9.77
CA VAL A 260 -4.34 14.35 -8.92
C VAL A 260 -4.78 12.89 -8.98
N TYR A 261 -6.08 12.60 -8.84
CA TYR A 261 -6.56 11.21 -8.97
C TYR A 261 -6.28 10.64 -10.35
N ALA A 262 -6.31 11.44 -11.41
CA ALA A 262 -6.01 10.93 -12.75
C ALA A 262 -4.55 10.45 -12.84
N ARG A 263 -3.62 11.20 -12.22
CA ARG A 263 -2.20 10.82 -12.09
C ARG A 263 -2.03 9.55 -11.26
N LEU A 264 -2.69 9.45 -10.11
CA LEU A 264 -2.61 8.26 -9.25
C LEU A 264 -3.23 7.02 -9.92
N ALA A 265 -4.31 7.18 -10.68
CA ALA A 265 -4.95 6.11 -11.45
C ALA A 265 -4.06 5.56 -12.59
N GLU A 266 -3.12 6.37 -13.08
CA GLU A 266 -2.13 6.01 -14.10
C GLU A 266 -0.77 5.62 -13.49
N GLY A 267 -0.68 5.63 -12.15
CA GLY A 267 0.52 5.29 -11.40
C GLY A 267 0.89 3.81 -11.48
N ARG A 268 1.86 3.41 -10.67
CA ARG A 268 2.42 2.05 -10.69
C ARG A 268 1.76 1.10 -9.69
N SER A 269 1.10 1.62 -8.64
CA SER A 269 0.43 0.84 -7.61
C SER A 269 -1.04 0.61 -7.95
N LEU A 270 -1.51 -0.64 -7.84
CA LEU A 270 -2.93 -0.96 -7.95
C LEU A 270 -3.73 -0.36 -6.81
N MET A 271 -3.17 -0.33 -5.60
CA MET A 271 -3.82 0.21 -4.42
C MET A 271 -4.13 1.71 -4.58
N GLU A 272 -3.12 2.51 -4.93
CA GLU A 272 -3.30 3.96 -5.17
C GLU A 272 -4.26 4.21 -6.32
N ALA A 273 -4.13 3.44 -7.41
CA ALA A 273 -5.04 3.54 -8.53
C ALA A 273 -6.49 3.23 -8.13
N SER A 274 -6.70 2.22 -7.28
CA SER A 274 -8.02 1.80 -6.79
C SER A 274 -8.69 2.90 -5.97
N ILE A 275 -7.94 3.52 -5.05
CA ILE A 275 -8.43 4.67 -4.25
C ILE A 275 -8.80 5.82 -5.18
N ALA A 276 -7.92 6.12 -6.15
CA ALA A 276 -8.10 7.22 -7.07
C ALA A 276 -9.32 7.07 -7.99
N VAL A 277 -9.53 5.89 -8.59
CA VAL A 277 -10.66 5.69 -9.51
C VAL A 277 -12.01 5.66 -8.80
N VAL A 278 -12.10 5.13 -7.58
CA VAL A 278 -13.33 5.20 -6.77
C VAL A 278 -13.63 6.65 -6.41
N SER A 279 -12.63 7.36 -5.87
CA SER A 279 -12.78 8.76 -5.49
C SER A 279 -13.11 9.66 -6.70
N GLY A 280 -12.52 9.39 -7.86
CA GLY A 280 -12.77 10.11 -9.10
C GLY A 280 -14.18 9.88 -9.65
N VAL A 281 -14.74 8.66 -9.57
CA VAL A 281 -16.14 8.40 -9.94
C VAL A 281 -17.11 9.18 -9.03
N GLU A 282 -16.90 9.12 -7.72
CA GLU A 282 -17.74 9.85 -6.77
C GLU A 282 -17.69 11.37 -6.99
N LEU A 283 -16.49 11.91 -7.20
CA LEU A 283 -16.27 13.34 -7.35
C LEU A 283 -16.74 13.87 -8.71
N SER A 284 -16.53 13.10 -9.79
CA SER A 284 -17.02 13.45 -11.13
C SER A 284 -18.54 13.35 -11.24
N GLY A 285 -19.20 12.56 -10.39
CA GLY A 285 -20.66 12.53 -10.27
C GLY A 285 -21.29 13.91 -9.99
N LEU A 286 -20.50 14.87 -9.48
CA LEU A 286 -20.89 16.26 -9.26
C LEU A 286 -20.72 17.16 -10.50
N GLN A 287 -19.99 16.71 -11.53
CA GLN A 287 -19.83 17.46 -12.78
C GLN A 287 -21.10 17.41 -13.62
N THR A 288 -21.35 18.45 -14.40
CA THR A 288 -22.44 18.49 -15.39
C THR A 288 -22.09 17.72 -16.66
N ASP A 289 -20.82 17.67 -17.06
CA ASP A 289 -20.36 16.98 -18.27
C ASP A 289 -20.50 15.46 -18.15
N GLN A 290 -21.14 14.83 -19.14
CA GLN A 290 -21.34 13.39 -19.21
C GLN A 290 -20.10 12.64 -19.71
N ALA A 291 -19.23 13.28 -20.49
CA ALA A 291 -18.01 12.69 -21.02
C ALA A 291 -17.01 12.39 -19.90
N ASP A 292 -16.75 13.37 -19.02
CA ASP A 292 -15.83 13.20 -17.89
C ASP A 292 -16.30 12.11 -16.93
N ARG A 293 -17.61 12.06 -16.64
CA ARG A 293 -18.22 10.97 -15.84
C ARG A 293 -18.04 9.60 -16.49
N HIS A 294 -18.05 9.52 -17.82
CA HIS A 294 -17.81 8.26 -18.52
C HIS A 294 -16.35 7.81 -18.40
N VAL A 295 -15.39 8.73 -18.53
CA VAL A 295 -13.95 8.44 -18.39
C VAL A 295 -13.65 7.82 -17.02
N TRP A 296 -14.18 8.39 -15.94
CA TRP A 296 -13.96 7.85 -14.59
C TRP A 296 -14.59 6.47 -14.38
N ARG A 297 -15.80 6.25 -14.89
CA ARG A 297 -16.47 4.94 -14.82
C ARG A 297 -15.72 3.88 -15.61
N GLU A 298 -15.15 4.25 -16.75
CA GLU A 298 -14.29 3.36 -17.54
C GLU A 298 -12.98 3.03 -16.82
N ARG A 299 -12.30 4.03 -16.24
CA ARG A 299 -11.10 3.80 -15.39
C ARG A 299 -11.40 2.85 -14.23
N LEU A 300 -12.54 3.03 -13.56
CA LEU A 300 -12.99 2.12 -12.49
C LEU A 300 -13.25 0.70 -13.01
N ARG A 301 -13.85 0.55 -14.18
CA ARG A 301 -14.08 -0.76 -14.81
C ARG A 301 -12.77 -1.49 -15.13
N GLN A 302 -11.80 -0.78 -15.68
CA GLN A 302 -10.47 -1.33 -15.97
C GLN A 302 -9.72 -1.71 -14.69
N ASN A 303 -9.74 -0.86 -13.67
CA ASN A 303 -9.14 -1.17 -12.38
C ASN A 303 -9.83 -2.37 -11.71
N ALA A 304 -11.16 -2.44 -11.75
CA ALA A 304 -11.92 -3.56 -11.17
C ALA A 304 -11.62 -4.90 -11.86
N TRP A 305 -11.35 -4.88 -13.17
CA TRP A 305 -10.89 -6.06 -13.90
C TRP A 305 -9.56 -6.59 -13.36
N LEU A 306 -8.58 -5.70 -13.17
CA LEU A 306 -7.30 -6.09 -12.56
C LEU A 306 -7.51 -6.62 -11.13
N ARG A 307 -8.24 -5.88 -10.28
CA ARG A 307 -8.49 -6.26 -8.88
C ARG A 307 -9.16 -7.62 -8.72
N GLN A 308 -10.17 -7.92 -9.54
CA GLN A 308 -10.88 -9.18 -9.48
C GLN A 308 -9.97 -10.38 -9.80
N HIS A 309 -8.88 -10.13 -10.54
CA HIS A 309 -7.92 -11.15 -10.93
C HIS A 309 -6.58 -11.06 -10.17
N VAL A 310 -6.47 -10.20 -9.15
CA VAL A 310 -5.30 -10.17 -8.25
C VAL A 310 -5.17 -11.48 -7.47
N PRO A 311 -6.18 -11.91 -6.68
CA PRO A 311 -6.05 -13.12 -5.88
C PRO A 311 -6.05 -14.37 -6.76
N VAL A 312 -6.86 -14.41 -7.83
CA VAL A 312 -7.08 -15.62 -8.62
C VAL A 312 -7.19 -15.30 -10.10
N VAL A 313 -6.35 -15.94 -10.91
CA VAL A 313 -6.68 -16.23 -12.29
C VAL A 313 -6.96 -17.74 -12.34
N PRO A 314 -8.21 -18.17 -12.65
CA PRO A 314 -8.58 -19.58 -12.57
C PRO A 314 -7.64 -20.48 -13.38
N GLY A 315 -7.02 -21.45 -12.70
CA GLY A 315 -6.08 -22.41 -13.33
C GLY A 315 -4.69 -21.87 -13.61
N GLU A 316 -4.36 -20.64 -13.21
CA GLU A 316 -3.03 -20.06 -13.37
C GLU A 316 -2.19 -20.22 -12.10
N VAL A 317 -0.93 -20.54 -12.31
CA VAL A 317 0.11 -20.56 -11.29
C VAL A 317 0.81 -19.20 -11.30
N LEU A 318 1.01 -18.57 -10.14
CA LEU A 318 1.73 -17.30 -10.08
C LEU A 318 3.14 -17.48 -10.68
N PRO A 319 3.55 -16.69 -11.69
CA PRO A 319 4.89 -16.81 -12.28
C PRO A 319 6.00 -16.69 -11.23
N LEU A 320 7.11 -17.40 -11.42
CA LEU A 320 8.26 -17.36 -10.49
C LEU A 320 8.92 -15.99 -10.42
N ASP A 321 8.84 -15.21 -11.51
CA ASP A 321 9.43 -13.88 -11.67
C ASP A 321 8.41 -12.75 -11.44
N TYR A 322 7.24 -13.04 -10.87
CA TYR A 322 6.16 -12.05 -10.69
C TYR A 322 6.62 -10.82 -9.89
N PHE A 323 7.28 -11.02 -8.75
CA PHE A 323 7.72 -9.92 -7.90
C PHE A 323 8.86 -9.10 -8.51
N GLU A 324 9.74 -9.72 -9.29
CA GLU A 324 10.77 -9.01 -10.06
C GLU A 324 10.10 -8.09 -11.09
N ARG A 325 9.15 -8.61 -11.87
CA ARG A 325 8.37 -7.81 -12.83
C ARG A 325 7.56 -6.71 -12.17
N PHE A 326 6.94 -6.98 -11.03
CA PHE A 326 6.24 -5.98 -10.22
C PHE A 326 7.17 -4.81 -9.88
N ILE A 327 8.37 -5.11 -9.39
CA ILE A 327 9.34 -4.10 -8.95
C ILE A 327 9.90 -3.30 -10.13
N GLU A 328 10.10 -3.95 -11.29
CA GLU A 328 10.64 -3.31 -12.49
C GLU A 328 9.60 -2.48 -13.24
N ALA A 329 8.45 -3.07 -13.54
CA ALA A 329 7.42 -2.48 -14.41
C ALA A 329 6.30 -1.77 -13.63
N GLY A 330 6.13 -2.07 -12.34
CA GLY A 330 5.00 -1.65 -11.53
C GLY A 330 3.89 -2.70 -11.48
N GLU A 331 3.07 -2.64 -10.42
CA GLU A 331 2.00 -3.59 -10.14
C GLU A 331 0.98 -3.69 -11.27
N LEU A 332 0.50 -2.55 -11.78
CA LEU A 332 -0.51 -2.53 -12.84
C LEU A 332 -0.03 -3.22 -14.12
N ALA A 333 1.22 -2.99 -14.52
CA ALA A 333 1.80 -3.60 -15.70
C ALA A 333 2.03 -5.10 -15.50
N ALA A 334 2.57 -5.50 -14.35
CA ALA A 334 2.80 -6.90 -14.00
C ALA A 334 1.49 -7.71 -13.96
N LEU A 335 0.41 -7.13 -13.43
CA LEU A 335 -0.92 -7.75 -13.45
C LEU A 335 -1.48 -7.88 -14.87
N GLY A 336 -1.32 -6.85 -15.71
CA GLY A 336 -1.71 -6.91 -17.12
C GLY A 336 -0.95 -8.00 -17.88
N ASP A 337 0.35 -8.13 -17.65
CA ASP A 337 1.18 -9.17 -18.24
C ASP A 337 0.77 -10.58 -17.77
N ARG A 338 0.45 -10.73 -16.48
CA ARG A 338 -0.08 -11.98 -15.90
C ARG A 338 -1.38 -12.40 -16.61
N LEU A 339 -2.34 -11.49 -16.73
CA LEU A 339 -3.59 -11.76 -17.45
C LEU A 339 -3.32 -12.23 -18.89
N ALA A 340 -2.44 -11.54 -19.61
CA ALA A 340 -2.07 -11.94 -20.97
C ALA A 340 -1.43 -13.34 -21.04
N ALA A 341 -0.57 -13.68 -20.07
CA ALA A 341 0.05 -15.00 -19.98
C ALA A 341 -0.98 -16.12 -19.74
N ALA A 342 -2.04 -15.82 -19.00
CA ALA A 342 -3.18 -16.71 -18.78
C ALA A 342 -4.18 -16.76 -19.97
N GLY A 343 -3.89 -16.08 -21.08
CA GLY A 343 -4.81 -15.99 -22.23
C GLY A 343 -6.02 -15.08 -22.00
N LEU A 344 -6.00 -14.27 -20.94
CA LEU A 344 -7.02 -13.27 -20.66
C LEU A 344 -6.62 -11.90 -21.25
N PRO A 345 -7.59 -11.06 -21.63
CA PRO A 345 -7.31 -9.70 -22.03
C PRO A 345 -6.66 -8.89 -20.89
N ARG A 346 -5.65 -8.07 -21.23
CA ARG A 346 -5.01 -7.14 -20.27
C ARG A 346 -5.98 -6.09 -19.73
N GLN A 347 -7.03 -5.81 -20.47
CA GLN A 347 -8.07 -4.83 -20.19
C GLN A 347 -9.42 -5.52 -20.10
N ALA A 348 -10.32 -4.92 -19.35
CA ALA A 348 -11.69 -5.40 -19.20
C ALA A 348 -12.38 -5.50 -20.58
N PRO A 349 -12.90 -6.66 -21.00
CA PRO A 349 -13.64 -6.82 -22.25
C PRO A 349 -14.83 -5.86 -22.34
N ASP A 350 -15.26 -5.49 -23.55
CA ASP A 350 -16.39 -4.59 -23.73
C ASP A 350 -17.66 -5.08 -23.01
N GLY A 351 -18.29 -4.20 -22.24
CA GLY A 351 -19.49 -4.50 -21.47
C GLY A 351 -19.27 -5.37 -20.22
N TRP A 352 -18.04 -5.81 -19.92
CA TRP A 352 -17.74 -6.53 -18.68
C TRP A 352 -17.99 -5.67 -17.45
N LEU A 353 -18.52 -6.29 -16.38
CA LEU A 353 -18.77 -5.67 -15.08
C LEU A 353 -18.24 -6.57 -13.96
N PRO A 354 -17.70 -6.00 -12.87
CA PRO A 354 -17.16 -6.77 -11.75
C PRO A 354 -18.27 -7.49 -10.98
N ASP A 355 -17.88 -8.55 -10.25
CA ASP A 355 -18.80 -9.33 -9.42
C ASP A 355 -19.30 -8.54 -8.21
N ASP A 356 -18.42 -7.70 -7.64
CA ASP A 356 -18.72 -6.78 -6.55
C ASP A 356 -19.91 -5.86 -6.92
N ALA A 357 -21.00 -5.97 -6.15
CA ALA A 357 -22.23 -5.24 -6.41
C ALA A 357 -22.08 -3.73 -6.23
N ARG A 358 -21.22 -3.28 -5.32
CA ARG A 358 -20.94 -1.86 -5.08
C ARG A 358 -20.16 -1.27 -6.27
N LEU A 359 -19.08 -1.93 -6.71
CA LEU A 359 -18.31 -1.49 -7.88
C LEU A 359 -19.16 -1.48 -9.15
N ARG A 360 -19.98 -2.52 -9.36
CA ARG A 360 -20.93 -2.57 -10.48
C ARG A 360 -21.87 -1.37 -10.47
N ARG A 361 -22.41 -0.97 -9.30
CA ARG A 361 -23.28 0.21 -9.18
C ARG A 361 -22.53 1.51 -9.49
N LEU A 362 -21.31 1.68 -8.98
CA LEU A 362 -20.48 2.84 -9.29
C LEU A 362 -20.18 2.94 -10.80
N ILE A 363 -19.83 1.83 -11.45
CA ILE A 363 -19.55 1.80 -12.89
C ILE A 363 -20.80 2.12 -13.72
N VAL A 364 -21.97 1.59 -13.36
CA VAL A 364 -23.20 1.81 -14.14
C VAL A 364 -23.82 3.18 -13.85
N LYS A 365 -23.96 3.54 -12.56
CA LYS A 365 -24.75 4.68 -12.09
C LYS A 365 -23.92 5.88 -11.65
N GLY A 366 -22.62 5.74 -11.43
CA GLY A 366 -21.75 6.79 -10.88
C GLY A 366 -22.00 7.13 -9.41
N ARG A 367 -22.77 6.31 -8.67
CA ARG A 367 -23.11 6.53 -7.24
C ARG A 367 -23.43 5.22 -6.53
N GLU A 368 -23.14 5.16 -5.23
CA GLU A 368 -23.29 3.94 -4.42
C GLU A 368 -24.76 3.59 -4.14
N SER A 369 -25.56 4.59 -3.73
CA SER A 369 -27.04 4.61 -3.63
C SER A 369 -27.46 5.91 -2.91
N GLU A 370 -28.67 6.43 -3.15
CA GLU A 370 -29.31 7.33 -2.17
C GLU A 370 -29.65 6.47 -0.94
N PRO A 371 -29.49 6.97 0.30
CA PRO A 371 -30.13 6.33 1.43
C PRO A 371 -31.62 6.27 1.09
N GLU A 372 -32.20 5.08 1.17
CA GLU A 372 -33.63 4.87 1.09
C GLU A 372 -34.23 5.65 2.26
N ALA A 373 -34.50 6.94 2.05
CA ALA A 373 -35.28 7.74 2.96
C ALA A 373 -36.57 6.94 3.14
N ALA A 374 -36.79 6.50 4.38
CA ALA A 374 -38.01 5.85 4.79
C ALA A 374 -39.19 6.65 4.23
N ARG A 375 -39.74 6.18 3.11
CA ARG A 375 -41.10 6.46 2.71
C ARG A 375 -41.96 5.61 3.63
N GLY A 376 -41.99 6.02 4.89
CA GLY A 376 -43.10 5.72 5.77
C GLY A 376 -44.15 6.77 5.45
N ASP A 377 -45.18 6.31 4.74
CA ASP A 377 -46.47 7.01 4.61
C ASP A 377 -47.08 7.31 6.00
#